data_AF-A0AAN9KH04-F1
#
_entry.id   AF-A0AAN9KH04-F1
#
_cell.length_a   1.000
_cell.length_b   1.000
_cell.length_c   1.000
_cell.angle_alpha   90.00
_cell.angle_beta   90.00
_cell.angle_gamma   90.00
#
_symmetry.space_group_name_H-M   'P 1'
#
loop_
_entity.id
_entity.type
_entity.pdbx_description
1 polymer ?
#
loop_
_entity_poly.entity_id
_entity_poly.type
_entity_poly.pdbx_seq_one_letter_code
_entity_poly.pdbx_strand_id
1 'polypeptide(L)'
;MVLYFILTRLTATASSSSFTHHNIAHIQLGSLLQHKHSNNAFLVLFNSFTSATPSDGNHHKGDTFTVSYLINSCGLSPELAKKLSDRVNLKNPETPNAVIALLKHYGFSKTHVAQIVQKYPKLLVANAENTLLPKLKFIQSIGVSNMDMPKILISNHCILFRSLKKCLIPRYEVLRSVVRDDLEAVRALRNAPRCFTYSDIMSYLVPNIEALRQCGVPQSSISHLMIHMNSVAFARHSKFLEAVNTTKEFGFNPLRTNFVVAILVLLKGKEVWESRFEVYERWGWNHEMAVRAFRKFPNFMKLSEKLFTRKMSFLVNDVGWPSEDIAEYPLVIMYNLETRIIPRFSVIKILKSKGLLGKNLHFRDFICITEKNFLEKFVVKFQKDLPLLPDVYRGVINHSNVM
;
A
#
# COMPACT_ATOMS: atom_id res chain seq x y z
N MET A 1 -28.73 -34.80 -35.03
CA MET A 1 -29.69 -34.93 -33.93
C MET A 1 -30.16 -33.53 -33.57
N VAL A 2 -31.31 -33.16 -34.15
CA VAL A 2 -31.96 -31.87 -33.99
C VAL A 2 -32.68 -31.88 -32.65
N LEU A 3 -32.51 -30.85 -31.82
CA LEU A 3 -33.56 -30.46 -30.89
C LEU A 3 -33.74 -28.94 -30.93
N TYR A 4 -34.97 -28.59 -31.25
CA TYR A 4 -35.55 -27.27 -31.47
C TYR A 4 -36.40 -26.91 -30.22
N PHE A 5 -36.86 -25.65 -30.15
CA PHE A 5 -37.99 -25.14 -29.34
C PHE A 5 -37.69 -24.84 -27.84
N ILE A 6 -38.06 -23.70 -27.21
CA ILE A 6 -39.06 -22.65 -27.48
C ILE A 6 -38.59 -21.28 -26.94
N LEU A 7 -38.78 -20.24 -27.74
CA LEU A 7 -38.87 -18.82 -27.36
C LEU A 7 -40.29 -18.52 -26.88
N THR A 8 -40.44 -17.81 -25.75
CA THR A 8 -41.65 -17.04 -25.46
C THR A 8 -41.29 -15.57 -25.25
N ARG A 9 -41.70 -14.76 -26.21
CA ARG A 9 -41.82 -13.30 -26.11
C ARG A 9 -43.04 -12.97 -25.26
N LEU A 10 -42.93 -11.92 -24.43
CA LEU A 10 -44.08 -11.13 -23.99
C LEU A 10 -43.67 -9.65 -24.08
N THR A 11 -44.42 -8.90 -24.88
CA THR A 11 -44.26 -7.48 -25.16
C THR A 11 -45.15 -6.64 -24.25
N ALA A 12 -44.55 -5.56 -23.73
CA ALA A 12 -45.08 -4.22 -23.48
C ALA A 12 -46.34 -4.01 -22.62
N THR A 13 -46.21 -3.14 -21.60
CA THR A 13 -46.91 -1.84 -21.52
C THR A 13 -46.22 -0.96 -20.49
N ALA A 14 -45.98 0.30 -20.86
CA ALA A 14 -45.53 1.36 -19.96
C ALA A 14 -46.74 2.01 -19.27
N SER A 15 -46.62 2.27 -17.97
CA SER A 15 -47.36 3.33 -17.29
C SER A 15 -46.60 3.77 -16.04
N SER A 16 -46.33 5.07 -15.99
CA SER A 16 -45.72 5.85 -14.92
C SER A 16 -46.57 5.88 -13.64
N SER A 17 -45.98 5.72 -12.46
CA SER A 17 -46.19 6.61 -11.30
C SER A 17 -45.41 6.19 -10.04
N SER A 18 -44.78 7.20 -9.44
CA SER A 18 -44.53 7.44 -8.01
C SER A 18 -43.69 6.47 -7.16
N PHE A 19 -42.54 7.02 -6.75
CA PHE A 19 -41.81 6.81 -5.50
C PHE A 19 -42.63 6.27 -4.32
N THR A 20 -42.16 5.20 -3.67
CA THR A 20 -41.62 5.20 -2.30
C THR A 20 -41.19 3.78 -1.89
N HIS A 21 -40.16 3.70 -1.03
CA HIS A 21 -39.65 2.51 -0.34
C HIS A 21 -38.83 1.49 -1.15
N HIS A 22 -37.53 1.79 -1.32
CA HIS A 22 -36.53 0.74 -1.49
C HIS A 22 -36.25 0.07 -0.13
N ASN A 23 -36.79 -1.14 -0.01
CA ASN A 23 -36.45 -2.14 1.00
C ASN A 23 -34.96 -2.47 0.88
N ILE A 24 -34.16 -2.10 1.89
CA ILE A 24 -32.80 -2.66 2.04
C ILE A 24 -33.01 -4.12 2.40
N ALA A 25 -32.87 -5.00 1.42
CA ALA A 25 -32.88 -6.43 1.65
C ALA A 25 -31.80 -6.78 2.69
N HIS A 26 -32.26 -7.29 3.83
CA HIS A 26 -31.46 -7.94 4.85
C HIS A 26 -30.51 -8.95 4.18
N ILE A 27 -29.22 -8.64 4.15
CA ILE A 27 -28.19 -9.65 3.93
C ILE A 27 -28.31 -10.63 5.11
N GLN A 28 -28.85 -11.82 4.85
CA GLN A 28 -28.93 -12.89 5.85
C GLN A 28 -27.50 -13.26 6.28
N LEU A 29 -27.14 -12.79 7.48
CA LEU A 29 -25.81 -12.91 8.09
C LEU A 29 -25.58 -14.28 8.73
N GLY A 30 -26.05 -15.35 8.08
CA GLY A 30 -26.09 -16.68 8.69
C GLY A 30 -26.15 -17.82 7.68
N SER A 31 -25.02 -18.18 7.08
CA SER A 31 -24.85 -19.51 6.45
C SER A 31 -23.41 -19.97 6.20
N LEU A 32 -22.39 -19.43 6.87
CA LEU A 32 -20.97 -19.83 6.62
C LEU A 32 -20.18 -20.32 7.85
N LEU A 33 -20.85 -20.72 8.94
CA LEU A 33 -20.19 -21.37 10.10
C LEU A 33 -20.54 -22.85 10.27
N GLN A 34 -20.78 -23.57 9.19
CA GLN A 34 -20.82 -25.02 9.22
C GLN A 34 -19.82 -25.59 8.22
N HIS A 35 -18.55 -25.69 8.61
CA HIS A 35 -17.71 -26.80 8.17
C HIS A 35 -16.52 -27.03 9.12
N LYS A 36 -16.51 -28.25 9.68
CA LYS A 36 -15.41 -29.01 10.32
C LYS A 36 -14.73 -28.39 11.55
N HIS A 37 -15.41 -28.52 12.69
CA HIS A 37 -14.73 -28.75 13.96
C HIS A 37 -13.95 -30.08 13.87
N SER A 38 -12.63 -30.01 13.74
CA SER A 38 -11.76 -31.11 14.16
C SER A 38 -11.34 -30.79 15.59
N ASN A 39 -11.89 -31.55 16.55
CA ASN A 39 -11.50 -31.51 17.95
C ASN A 39 -10.05 -32.00 18.07
N ASN A 40 -9.09 -31.09 18.04
CA ASN A 40 -7.75 -31.36 18.56
C ASN A 40 -7.71 -30.83 19.99
N ALA A 41 -7.83 -31.75 20.95
CA ALA A 41 -7.51 -31.49 22.34
C ALA A 41 -6.02 -31.07 22.41
N PHE A 42 -5.76 -29.85 22.90
CA PHE A 42 -4.40 -29.36 23.12
C PHE A 42 -3.98 -29.69 24.55
N LEU A 43 -3.08 -30.66 24.69
CA LEU A 43 -2.24 -30.81 25.88
C LEU A 43 -1.02 -29.90 25.70
N VAL A 44 -1.00 -28.77 26.42
CA VAL A 44 0.19 -27.92 26.52
C VAL A 44 1.10 -28.58 27.56
N LEU A 45 2.14 -29.29 27.10
CA LEU A 45 3.24 -29.69 27.96
C LEU A 45 4.08 -28.44 28.28
N PHE A 46 3.96 -27.95 29.51
CA PHE A 46 4.85 -26.94 30.05
C PHE A 46 6.23 -27.57 30.25
N ASN A 47 7.20 -27.22 29.40
CA ASN A 47 8.60 -27.44 29.73
C ASN A 47 9.01 -26.41 30.78
N SER A 48 9.21 -26.89 32.00
CA SER A 48 9.78 -26.16 33.13
C SER A 48 11.14 -25.59 32.75
N PHE A 49 11.27 -24.26 32.77
CA PHE A 49 12.58 -23.62 32.71
C PHE A 49 13.19 -23.62 34.12
N THR A 50 14.43 -24.10 34.19
CA THR A 50 15.27 -24.16 35.38
C THR A 50 15.35 -22.80 36.08
N SER A 51 14.96 -22.79 37.35
CA SER A 51 15.13 -21.70 38.30
C SER A 51 16.63 -21.41 38.51
N ALA A 52 17.07 -20.20 38.20
CA ALA A 52 18.38 -19.71 38.62
C ALA A 52 18.34 -19.30 40.10
N THR A 53 19.37 -19.70 40.84
CA THR A 53 19.60 -19.46 42.27
C THR A 53 19.73 -17.96 42.62
N PRO A 54 19.36 -17.54 43.84
CA PRO A 54 19.47 -16.15 44.26
C PRO A 54 20.91 -15.82 44.65
N SER A 55 21.50 -14.80 44.02
CA SER A 55 22.71 -14.14 44.51
C SER A 55 22.30 -12.93 45.34
N ASP A 56 22.79 -12.91 46.58
CA ASP A 56 22.52 -11.92 47.60
C ASP A 56 23.36 -10.64 47.39
N GLY A 57 22.84 -9.50 47.86
CA GLY A 57 23.63 -8.30 48.17
C GLY A 57 23.69 -7.14 47.17
N ASN A 58 22.60 -6.36 47.02
CA ASN A 58 22.55 -4.93 47.39
C ASN A 58 21.26 -4.27 46.87
N HIS A 59 20.39 -3.90 47.80
CA HIS A 59 19.09 -3.27 47.54
C HIS A 59 19.24 -1.84 46.98
N HIS A 60 19.19 -1.72 45.65
CA HIS A 60 18.60 -0.54 45.03
C HIS A 60 17.07 -0.67 45.09
N LYS A 61 16.41 0.19 45.87
CA LYS A 61 14.96 0.40 45.82
C LYS A 61 14.54 0.70 44.37
N GLY A 62 13.81 -0.20 43.71
CA GLY A 62 12.87 0.23 42.66
C GLY A 62 12.61 -0.67 41.45
N ASP A 63 13.33 -1.76 41.22
CA ASP A 63 12.98 -2.64 40.08
C ASP A 63 11.83 -3.57 40.48
N THR A 64 10.60 -3.12 40.19
CA THR A 64 9.40 -3.95 40.35
C THR A 64 9.54 -5.23 39.53
N PHE A 65 8.98 -6.36 39.97
CA PHE A 65 8.97 -7.64 39.21
C PHE A 65 8.63 -7.42 37.72
N THR A 66 7.71 -6.50 37.43
CA THR A 66 7.38 -6.04 36.09
C THR A 66 8.60 -5.59 35.28
N VAL A 67 9.47 -4.72 35.83
CA VAL A 67 10.65 -4.21 35.13
C VAL A 67 11.59 -5.36 34.74
N SER A 68 11.93 -6.22 35.70
CA SER A 68 12.80 -7.38 35.44
C SER A 68 12.20 -8.32 34.40
N TYR A 69 10.88 -8.56 34.45
CA TYR A 69 10.18 -9.40 33.46
C TYR A 69 10.21 -8.79 32.06
N LEU A 70 9.98 -7.48 31.93
CA LEU A 70 10.01 -6.76 30.66
C LEU A 70 11.41 -6.82 30.02
N ILE A 71 12.47 -6.76 30.80
CA ILE A 71 13.85 -6.89 30.31
C ILE A 71 14.14 -8.33 29.89
N ASN A 72 14.02 -9.27 30.83
CA ASN A 72 14.53 -10.63 30.66
C ASN A 72 13.66 -11.45 29.70
N SER A 73 12.34 -11.36 29.84
CA SER A 73 11.37 -12.19 29.12
C SER A 73 10.89 -11.54 27.83
N CYS A 74 10.68 -10.22 27.83
CA CYS A 74 10.20 -9.49 26.65
C CYS A 74 11.34 -8.91 25.78
N GLY A 75 12.58 -8.83 26.30
CA GLY A 75 13.74 -8.34 25.54
C GLY A 75 13.76 -6.82 25.36
N LEU A 76 13.22 -6.06 26.31
CA LEU A 76 13.24 -4.60 26.30
C LEU A 76 14.52 -4.05 26.97
N SER A 77 14.93 -2.83 26.60
CA SER A 77 16.03 -2.15 27.31
C SER A 77 15.59 -1.76 28.73
N PRO A 78 16.53 -1.62 29.69
CA PRO A 78 16.21 -1.21 31.06
C PRO A 78 15.42 0.10 31.14
N GLU A 79 15.79 1.10 30.34
CA GLU A 79 15.13 2.42 30.32
C GLU A 79 13.69 2.31 29.82
N LEU A 80 13.48 1.50 28.78
CA LEU A 80 12.15 1.29 28.21
C LEU A 80 11.29 0.43 29.14
N ALA A 81 11.85 -0.60 29.78
CA ALA A 81 11.15 -1.44 30.74
C ALA A 81 10.65 -0.62 31.94
N LYS A 82 11.50 0.25 32.50
CA LYS A 82 11.12 1.17 33.58
C LYS A 82 10.01 2.13 33.18
N LYS A 83 10.05 2.66 31.95
CA LYS A 83 8.97 3.53 31.43
C LYS A 83 7.64 2.79 31.23
N LEU A 84 7.70 1.52 30.85
CA LEU A 84 6.51 0.73 30.55
C LEU A 84 5.91 0.04 31.77
N SER A 85 6.66 -0.13 32.86
CA SER A 85 6.15 -0.71 34.12
C SER A 85 5.03 0.14 34.73
N ASP A 86 4.98 1.44 34.45
CA ASP A 86 3.87 2.29 34.91
C ASP A 86 2.56 2.01 34.15
N ARG A 87 2.62 1.32 33.00
CA ARG A 87 1.48 1.06 32.12
C ARG A 87 0.90 -0.34 32.27
N VAL A 88 1.62 -1.24 32.94
CA VAL A 88 1.22 -2.63 33.20
C VAL A 88 1.81 -3.09 34.53
N ASN A 89 1.02 -3.75 35.37
CA ASN A 89 1.50 -4.34 36.61
C ASN A 89 1.40 -5.86 36.52
N LEU A 90 2.53 -6.55 36.51
CA LEU A 90 2.59 -8.01 36.49
C LEU A 90 2.70 -8.52 37.92
N LYS A 91 1.78 -9.39 38.34
CA LYS A 91 1.80 -9.99 39.69
C LYS A 91 2.65 -11.25 39.76
N ASN A 92 2.60 -12.05 38.70
CA ASN A 92 3.29 -13.33 38.58
C ASN A 92 3.67 -13.58 37.10
N PRO A 93 4.53 -14.56 36.81
CA PRO A 93 4.96 -14.83 35.43
C PRO A 93 3.96 -15.66 34.63
N GLU A 94 2.96 -16.31 35.25
CA GLU A 94 2.08 -17.29 34.60
C GLU A 94 1.28 -16.70 33.44
N THR A 95 0.53 -15.62 33.70
CA THR A 95 -0.28 -14.94 32.68
C THR A 95 0.57 -14.41 31.52
N PRO A 96 1.63 -13.61 31.75
CA PRO A 96 2.43 -13.09 30.65
C PRO A 96 3.24 -14.19 29.93
N ASN A 97 3.61 -15.30 30.59
CA ASN A 97 4.24 -16.44 29.94
C ASN A 97 3.27 -17.13 28.98
N ALA A 98 2.02 -17.35 29.39
CA ALA A 98 0.99 -17.92 28.53
C ALA A 98 0.74 -17.04 27.28
N VAL A 99 0.70 -15.71 27.46
CA VAL A 99 0.59 -14.75 26.35
C VAL A 99 1.80 -14.86 25.40
N ILE A 100 3.03 -14.87 25.93
CA ILE A 100 4.25 -14.96 25.10
C ILE A 100 4.31 -16.29 24.35
N ALA A 101 3.97 -17.41 25.01
CA ALA A 101 3.93 -18.73 24.39
C ALA A 101 2.93 -18.77 23.23
N LEU A 102 1.73 -18.22 23.43
CA LEU A 102 0.71 -18.09 22.40
C LEU A 102 1.21 -17.23 21.22
N LEU A 103 1.82 -16.08 21.48
CA LEU A 103 2.37 -15.24 20.41
C LEU A 103 3.47 -15.97 19.63
N LYS A 104 4.36 -16.70 20.30
CA LYS A 104 5.41 -17.50 19.64
C LYS A 104 4.80 -18.57 18.71
N HIS A 105 3.73 -19.24 19.15
CA HIS A 105 3.00 -20.20 18.31
C HIS A 105 2.47 -19.57 17.01
N TYR A 106 2.06 -18.30 17.06
CA TYR A 106 1.60 -17.53 15.90
C TYR A 106 2.73 -16.76 15.18
N GLY A 107 3.98 -17.18 15.34
CA GLY A 107 5.12 -16.69 14.56
C GLY A 107 5.82 -15.44 15.11
N PHE A 108 5.52 -15.01 16.34
CA PHE A 108 6.23 -13.90 16.96
C PHE A 108 7.61 -14.35 17.46
N SER A 109 8.67 -13.71 16.94
CA SER A 109 10.03 -13.82 17.47
C SER A 109 10.18 -13.02 18.77
N LYS A 110 11.33 -13.17 19.45
CA LYS A 110 11.67 -12.34 20.62
C LYS A 110 11.62 -10.83 20.28
N THR A 111 12.10 -10.45 19.09
CA THR A 111 12.06 -9.06 18.63
C THR A 111 10.64 -8.57 18.36
N HIS A 112 9.78 -9.40 17.77
CA HIS A 112 8.36 -9.08 17.57
C HIS A 112 7.61 -8.91 18.90
N VAL A 113 7.90 -9.77 19.90
CA VAL A 113 7.35 -9.65 21.25
C VAL A 113 7.77 -8.32 21.88
N ALA A 114 9.06 -7.97 21.84
CA ALA A 114 9.53 -6.67 22.34
C ALA A 114 8.78 -5.49 21.68
N GLN A 115 8.63 -5.52 20.36
CA GLN A 115 7.94 -4.47 19.60
C GLN A 115 6.46 -4.33 19.95
N ILE A 116 5.71 -5.43 20.06
CA ILE A 116 4.28 -5.36 20.39
C ILE A 116 4.06 -4.97 21.85
N VAL A 117 4.89 -5.45 22.78
CA VAL A 117 4.83 -5.07 24.20
C VAL A 117 5.16 -3.60 24.37
N GLN A 118 6.15 -3.08 23.64
CA GLN A 118 6.47 -1.65 23.65
C GLN A 118 5.26 -0.78 23.25
N LYS A 119 4.51 -1.21 22.24
CA LYS A 119 3.31 -0.51 21.77
C LYS A 119 2.12 -0.70 22.71
N TYR A 120 1.99 -1.88 23.29
CA TYR A 120 0.82 -2.25 24.10
C TYR A 120 1.18 -3.21 25.25
N PRO A 121 1.73 -2.69 26.37
CA PRO A 121 2.17 -3.51 27.49
C PRO A 121 1.02 -4.29 28.16
N LYS A 122 -0.20 -3.73 28.13
CA LYS A 122 -1.41 -4.39 28.68
C LYS A 122 -1.75 -5.71 27.99
N LEU A 123 -1.15 -6.02 26.84
CA LEU A 123 -1.23 -7.34 26.22
C LEU A 123 -0.81 -8.46 27.17
N LEU A 124 0.20 -8.19 28.02
CA LEU A 124 0.80 -9.19 28.92
C LEU A 124 -0.12 -9.62 30.07
N VAL A 125 -1.17 -8.86 30.35
CA VAL A 125 -2.18 -9.19 31.37
C VAL A 125 -3.49 -9.67 30.75
N ALA A 126 -3.55 -9.81 29.43
CA ALA A 126 -4.73 -10.31 28.76
C ALA A 126 -4.85 -11.84 28.93
N ASN A 127 -6.08 -12.34 29.01
CA ASN A 127 -6.32 -13.78 29.01
C ASN A 127 -5.94 -14.40 27.64
N ALA A 128 -4.92 -15.25 27.62
CA ALA A 128 -4.41 -15.86 26.40
C ALA A 128 -5.48 -16.70 25.67
N GLU A 129 -6.20 -17.56 26.38
CA GLU A 129 -7.15 -18.52 25.81
C GLU A 129 -8.48 -17.89 25.40
N ASN A 130 -9.05 -17.03 26.26
CA ASN A 130 -10.40 -16.51 26.08
C ASN A 130 -10.42 -15.19 25.32
N THR A 131 -9.33 -14.41 25.36
CA THR A 131 -9.28 -13.08 24.73
C THR A 131 -8.44 -13.08 23.46
N LEU A 132 -7.22 -13.60 23.50
CA LEU A 132 -6.27 -13.47 22.38
C LEU A 132 -6.42 -14.59 21.35
N LEU A 133 -6.47 -15.84 21.80
CA LEU A 133 -6.52 -17.02 20.95
C LEU A 133 -7.68 -16.98 19.92
N PRO A 134 -8.93 -16.59 20.27
CA PRO A 134 -10.01 -16.56 19.28
C PRO A 134 -9.74 -15.55 18.16
N LYS A 135 -9.07 -14.43 18.47
CA LYS A 135 -8.71 -13.42 17.47
C LYS A 135 -7.57 -13.90 16.58
N LEU A 136 -6.55 -14.54 17.15
CA LEU A 136 -5.45 -15.12 16.38
C LEU A 136 -5.91 -16.24 15.46
N LYS A 137 -6.77 -17.14 15.96
CA LYS A 137 -7.43 -18.18 15.15
C LYS A 137 -8.22 -17.59 14.00
N PHE A 138 -9.01 -16.55 14.25
CA PHE A 138 -9.75 -15.86 13.19
C PHE A 138 -8.83 -15.25 12.13
N ILE A 139 -7.78 -14.53 12.55
CA ILE A 139 -6.83 -13.91 11.61
C ILE A 139 -6.12 -14.98 10.77
N GLN A 140 -5.77 -16.12 11.38
CA GLN A 140 -5.20 -17.25 10.64
C GLN A 140 -6.23 -17.89 9.69
N SER A 141 -7.49 -18.05 10.12
CA SER A 141 -8.54 -18.68 9.31
C SER A 141 -8.91 -17.87 8.07
N ILE A 142 -8.72 -16.54 8.08
CA ILE A 142 -8.90 -15.69 6.89
C ILE A 142 -7.68 -15.70 5.94
N GLY A 143 -6.69 -16.55 6.20
CA GLY A 143 -5.54 -16.76 5.32
C GLY A 143 -4.27 -15.96 5.67
N VAL A 144 -4.20 -15.31 6.83
CA VAL A 144 -2.95 -14.66 7.28
C VAL A 144 -1.97 -15.72 7.77
N SER A 145 -0.79 -15.77 7.16
CA SER A 145 0.29 -16.66 7.58
C SER A 145 0.92 -16.24 8.91
N ASN A 146 1.53 -17.18 9.62
CA ASN A 146 2.31 -16.90 10.83
C ASN A 146 3.51 -15.95 10.56
N MET A 147 3.95 -15.83 9.30
CA MET A 147 4.99 -14.87 8.89
C MET A 147 4.48 -13.43 8.80
N ASP A 148 3.23 -13.24 8.39
CA ASP A 148 2.62 -11.91 8.24
C ASP A 148 1.88 -11.46 9.51
N MET A 149 1.48 -12.39 10.38
CA MET A 149 0.73 -12.09 11.60
C MET A 149 1.42 -11.09 12.53
N PRO A 150 2.73 -11.22 12.85
CA PRO A 150 3.43 -10.23 13.66
C PRO A 150 3.44 -8.85 13.01
N LYS A 151 3.67 -8.78 11.69
CA LYS A 151 3.72 -7.49 10.95
C LYS A 151 2.40 -6.73 11.05
N ILE A 152 1.29 -7.45 10.85
CA ILE A 152 -0.07 -6.87 10.92
C ILE A 152 -0.38 -6.37 12.33
N LEU A 153 -0.16 -7.23 13.33
CA LEU A 153 -0.52 -6.92 14.72
C LEU A 153 0.42 -5.91 15.39
N ILE A 154 1.69 -5.85 15.00
CA ILE A 154 2.60 -4.79 15.45
C ILE A 154 2.24 -3.45 14.79
N SER A 155 1.86 -3.46 13.51
CA SER A 155 1.41 -2.26 12.80
C SER A 155 0.10 -1.71 13.38
N ASN A 156 -0.83 -2.60 13.77
CA ASN A 156 -2.07 -2.26 14.43
C ASN A 156 -2.46 -3.26 15.55
N HIS A 157 -1.92 -3.03 16.75
CA HIS A 157 -2.21 -3.86 17.93
C HIS A 157 -3.67 -3.77 18.37
N CYS A 158 -4.43 -2.80 17.85
CA CYS A 158 -5.82 -2.60 18.23
C CYS A 158 -6.73 -3.75 17.81
N ILE A 159 -6.34 -4.50 16.80
CA ILE A 159 -7.00 -5.73 16.40
C ILE A 159 -7.19 -6.68 17.61
N LEU A 160 -6.20 -6.77 18.51
CA LEU A 160 -6.22 -7.71 19.65
C LEU A 160 -7.21 -7.34 20.76
N PHE A 161 -7.70 -6.10 20.81
CA PHE A 161 -8.66 -5.67 21.83
C PHE A 161 -10.05 -5.30 21.28
N ARG A 162 -10.24 -5.24 19.97
CA ARG A 162 -11.57 -5.07 19.37
C ARG A 162 -12.40 -6.34 19.53
N SER A 163 -13.72 -6.19 19.57
CA SER A 163 -14.64 -7.33 19.60
C SER A 163 -14.48 -8.18 18.34
N LEU A 164 -14.28 -9.49 18.50
CA LEU A 164 -14.22 -10.41 17.37
C LEU A 164 -15.55 -10.40 16.59
N LYS A 165 -16.67 -10.65 17.28
CA LYS A 165 -18.00 -10.75 16.70
C LYS A 165 -18.57 -9.42 16.23
N LYS A 166 -18.42 -8.35 17.03
CA LYS A 166 -19.05 -7.04 16.74
C LYS A 166 -18.20 -6.13 15.85
N CYS A 167 -16.92 -6.46 15.62
CA CYS A 167 -16.01 -5.56 14.91
C CYS A 167 -15.14 -6.28 13.89
N LEU A 168 -14.33 -7.28 14.28
CA LEU A 168 -13.35 -7.87 13.35
C LEU A 168 -14.01 -8.66 12.21
N ILE A 169 -14.98 -9.53 12.52
CA ILE A 169 -15.67 -10.35 11.52
C ILE A 169 -16.43 -9.48 10.51
N PRO A 170 -17.36 -8.58 10.93
CA PRO A 170 -18.12 -7.75 9.98
C PRO A 170 -17.22 -6.89 9.09
N ARG A 171 -16.12 -6.36 9.64
CA ARG A 171 -15.21 -5.52 8.87
C ARG A 171 -14.41 -6.33 7.85
N TYR A 172 -14.06 -7.56 8.17
CA TYR A 172 -13.43 -8.46 7.21
C TYR A 172 -14.41 -8.85 6.10
N GLU A 173 -15.68 -9.14 6.43
CA GLU A 173 -16.72 -9.44 5.45
C GLU A 173 -16.90 -8.30 4.46
N VAL A 174 -16.97 -7.04 4.94
CA VAL A 174 -17.02 -5.87 4.05
C VAL A 174 -15.77 -5.81 3.18
N LEU A 175 -14.57 -5.91 3.76
CA LEU A 175 -13.33 -5.89 2.99
C LEU A 175 -13.30 -6.97 1.91
N ARG A 176 -13.70 -8.19 2.26
CA ARG A 176 -13.76 -9.35 1.38
C ARG A 176 -14.76 -9.18 0.23
N SER A 177 -15.88 -8.50 0.49
CA SER A 177 -16.90 -8.17 -0.52
C SER A 177 -16.46 -7.11 -1.54
N VAL A 178 -15.41 -6.34 -1.23
CA VAL A 178 -14.89 -5.29 -2.12
C VAL A 178 -13.82 -5.84 -3.07
N VAL A 179 -13.07 -6.86 -2.66
CA VAL A 179 -11.97 -7.45 -3.44
C VAL A 179 -12.35 -8.76 -4.11
N ARG A 180 -11.49 -9.31 -4.98
CA ARG A 180 -11.82 -10.49 -5.78
C ARG A 180 -11.78 -11.78 -4.96
N ASP A 181 -10.77 -11.92 -4.12
CA ASP A 181 -10.49 -13.17 -3.41
C ASP A 181 -9.92 -12.93 -2.00
N ASP A 182 -9.77 -14.02 -1.24
CA ASP A 182 -9.26 -13.98 0.14
C ASP A 182 -7.80 -13.50 0.19
N LEU A 183 -7.00 -13.81 -0.83
CA LEU A 183 -5.60 -13.39 -0.91
C LEU A 183 -5.47 -11.87 -1.06
N GLU A 184 -6.33 -11.24 -1.85
CA GLU A 184 -6.45 -9.79 -1.96
C GLU A 184 -6.96 -9.16 -0.66
N ALA A 185 -7.90 -9.79 0.03
CA ALA A 185 -8.41 -9.30 1.31
C ALA A 185 -7.28 -9.28 2.36
N VAL A 186 -6.49 -10.36 2.43
CA VAL A 186 -5.31 -10.44 3.29
C VAL A 186 -4.26 -9.38 2.92
N ARG A 187 -4.00 -9.17 1.62
CA ARG A 187 -3.08 -8.12 1.16
C ARG A 187 -3.54 -6.72 1.55
N ALA A 188 -4.83 -6.42 1.40
CA ALA A 188 -5.42 -5.13 1.78
C ALA A 188 -5.33 -4.90 3.30
N LEU A 189 -5.71 -5.92 4.10
CA LEU A 189 -5.56 -5.89 5.56
C LEU A 189 -4.09 -5.63 5.96
N ARG A 190 -3.15 -6.32 5.32
CA ARG A 190 -1.72 -6.20 5.61
C ARG A 190 -1.16 -4.82 5.27
N ASN A 191 -1.58 -4.24 4.15
CA ASN A 191 -1.05 -2.97 3.66
C ASN A 191 -1.62 -1.76 4.43
N ALA A 192 -2.84 -1.86 4.99
CA ALA A 192 -3.40 -0.81 5.84
C ALA A 192 -4.12 -1.35 7.09
N PRO A 193 -3.38 -1.98 8.04
CA PRO A 193 -3.99 -2.58 9.22
C PRO A 193 -4.76 -1.58 10.07
N ARG A 194 -4.33 -0.30 10.11
CA ARG A 194 -5.00 0.76 10.89
C ARG A 194 -6.37 1.15 10.33
N CYS A 195 -6.50 1.26 9.00
CA CYS A 195 -7.79 1.57 8.38
C CYS A 195 -8.84 0.52 8.74
N PHE A 196 -8.41 -0.74 8.86
CA PHE A 196 -9.27 -1.84 9.27
C PHE A 196 -9.96 -1.60 10.62
N THR A 197 -9.33 -0.99 11.63
CA THR A 197 -9.97 -0.81 12.95
C THR A 197 -10.48 0.60 13.22
N TYR A 198 -9.92 1.62 12.57
CA TYR A 198 -10.17 3.02 12.90
C TYR A 198 -11.12 3.71 11.92
N SER A 199 -11.18 3.26 10.67
CA SER A 199 -12.00 3.93 9.67
C SER A 199 -13.49 3.61 9.89
N ASP A 200 -14.33 4.61 9.61
CA ASP A 200 -15.76 4.39 9.42
C ASP A 200 -15.97 3.78 8.02
N ILE A 201 -16.17 2.46 8.00
CA ILE A 201 -16.33 1.71 6.76
C ILE A 201 -17.69 2.01 6.12
N MET A 202 -18.73 2.24 6.92
CA MET A 202 -20.08 2.42 6.41
C MET A 202 -20.27 3.81 5.83
N SER A 203 -19.68 4.83 6.44
CA SER A 203 -19.78 6.22 5.97
C SER A 203 -18.77 6.58 4.88
N TYR A 204 -17.67 5.84 4.73
CA TYR A 204 -16.61 6.15 3.77
C TYR A 204 -16.39 5.04 2.75
N LEU A 205 -15.94 3.86 3.18
CA LEU A 205 -15.55 2.79 2.25
C LEU A 205 -16.72 2.36 1.36
N VAL A 206 -17.82 1.92 1.97
CA VAL A 206 -18.98 1.37 1.25
C VAL A 206 -19.51 2.34 0.17
N PRO A 207 -19.84 3.61 0.48
CA PRO A 207 -20.37 4.52 -0.53
C PRO A 207 -19.32 4.92 -1.59
N ASN A 208 -18.03 4.95 -1.27
CA ASN A 208 -16.98 5.21 -2.27
C ASN A 208 -16.83 4.05 -3.25
N ILE A 209 -16.87 2.80 -2.77
CA ILE A 209 -16.82 1.62 -3.64
C ILE A 209 -18.07 1.56 -4.52
N GLU A 210 -19.23 1.87 -3.96
CA GLU A 210 -20.48 1.91 -4.72
C GLU A 210 -20.45 2.98 -5.82
N ALA A 211 -19.95 4.18 -5.51
CA ALA A 211 -19.76 5.22 -6.52
C ALA A 211 -18.81 4.79 -7.65
N LEU A 212 -17.74 4.05 -7.35
CA LEU A 212 -16.84 3.49 -8.37
C LEU A 212 -17.54 2.45 -9.25
N ARG A 213 -18.35 1.56 -8.65
CA ARG A 213 -19.14 0.56 -9.38
C ARG A 213 -20.15 1.22 -10.32
N GLN A 214 -20.85 2.24 -9.84
CA GLN A 214 -21.79 3.04 -10.65
C GLN A 214 -21.10 3.79 -11.80
N CYS A 215 -19.83 4.17 -11.62
CA CYS A 215 -19.02 4.73 -12.71
C CYS A 215 -18.49 3.67 -13.69
N GLY A 216 -18.81 2.39 -13.50
CA GLY A 216 -18.34 1.29 -14.34
C GLY A 216 -16.87 0.92 -14.13
N VAL A 217 -16.26 1.32 -13.00
CA VAL A 217 -14.84 1.01 -12.73
C VAL A 217 -14.67 -0.50 -12.58
N PRO A 218 -13.73 -1.14 -13.31
CA PRO A 218 -13.55 -2.59 -13.27
C PRO A 218 -13.18 -3.08 -11.87
N GLN A 219 -13.67 -4.27 -11.52
CA GLN A 219 -13.39 -4.92 -10.25
C GLN A 219 -11.88 -5.07 -9.97
N SER A 220 -11.05 -5.29 -11.01
CA SER A 220 -9.59 -5.34 -10.87
C SER A 220 -8.98 -3.99 -10.45
N SER A 221 -9.51 -2.88 -10.94
CA SER A 221 -9.08 -1.53 -10.56
C SER A 221 -9.57 -1.16 -9.15
N ILE A 222 -10.77 -1.59 -8.76
CA ILE A 222 -11.28 -1.47 -7.37
C ILE A 222 -10.39 -2.25 -6.41
N SER A 223 -10.06 -3.51 -6.72
CA SER A 223 -9.11 -4.30 -5.94
C SER A 223 -7.74 -3.64 -5.84
N HIS A 224 -7.22 -3.12 -6.95
CA HIS A 224 -5.93 -2.41 -6.96
C HIS A 224 -5.95 -1.19 -6.02
N LEU A 225 -7.03 -0.40 -6.07
CA LEU A 225 -7.24 0.73 -5.16
C LEU A 225 -7.29 0.28 -3.69
N MET A 226 -8.01 -0.79 -3.37
CA MET A 226 -8.07 -1.31 -1.99
C MET A 226 -6.71 -1.80 -1.48
N ILE A 227 -5.90 -2.43 -2.33
CA ILE A 227 -4.62 -2.99 -1.89
C ILE A 227 -3.54 -1.91 -1.78
N HIS A 228 -3.50 -0.97 -2.72
CA HIS A 228 -2.37 -0.05 -2.90
C HIS A 228 -2.69 1.42 -2.63
N MET A 229 -3.98 1.80 -2.58
CA MET A 229 -4.44 3.18 -2.49
C MET A 229 -5.50 3.37 -1.38
N ASN A 230 -5.27 2.76 -0.22
CA ASN A 230 -6.20 2.79 0.92
C ASN A 230 -6.71 4.19 1.28
N SER A 231 -5.88 5.24 1.16
CA SER A 231 -6.31 6.62 1.41
C SER A 231 -7.46 7.08 0.52
N VAL A 232 -7.59 6.52 -0.68
CA VAL A 232 -8.68 6.79 -1.62
C VAL A 232 -9.95 6.08 -1.17
N ALA A 233 -9.84 4.79 -0.85
CA ALA A 233 -10.98 3.97 -0.43
C ALA A 233 -11.68 4.56 0.81
N PHE A 234 -10.89 5.04 1.77
CA PHE A 234 -11.37 5.58 3.03
C PHE A 234 -11.47 7.12 3.05
N ALA A 235 -11.42 7.78 1.89
CA ALA A 235 -11.62 9.23 1.81
C ALA A 235 -13.05 9.61 2.25
N ARG A 236 -13.21 10.82 2.80
CA ARG A 236 -14.54 11.37 3.08
C ARG A 236 -15.37 11.37 1.79
N HIS A 237 -16.59 10.85 1.86
CA HIS A 237 -17.39 10.57 0.66
C HIS A 237 -17.61 11.81 -0.23
N SER A 238 -17.87 12.98 0.36
CA SER A 238 -18.04 14.23 -0.41
C SER A 238 -16.79 14.61 -1.20
N LYS A 239 -15.61 14.53 -0.58
CA LYS A 239 -14.31 14.79 -1.24
C LYS A 239 -13.96 13.73 -2.27
N PHE A 240 -14.37 12.50 -2.03
CA PHE A 240 -14.23 11.42 -2.99
C PHE A 240 -15.06 11.68 -4.25
N LEU A 241 -16.34 12.05 -4.10
CA LEU A 241 -17.21 12.38 -5.24
C LEU A 241 -16.72 13.60 -6.03
N GLU A 242 -16.25 14.65 -5.34
CA GLU A 242 -15.61 15.81 -5.97
C GLU A 242 -14.44 15.35 -6.87
N ALA A 243 -13.53 14.53 -6.34
CA ALA A 243 -12.41 14.00 -7.10
C ALA A 243 -12.83 13.06 -8.26
N VAL A 244 -13.88 12.25 -8.08
CA VAL A 244 -14.45 11.40 -9.15
C VAL A 244 -15.00 12.26 -10.30
N ASN A 245 -15.74 13.32 -9.97
CA ASN A 245 -16.32 14.22 -10.97
C ASN A 245 -15.23 14.98 -11.72
N THR A 246 -14.26 15.57 -11.00
CA THR A 246 -13.10 16.22 -11.63
C THR A 246 -12.28 15.25 -12.48
N THR A 247 -12.16 13.98 -12.07
CA THR A 247 -11.51 12.93 -12.89
C THR A 247 -12.25 12.72 -14.22
N LYS A 248 -13.59 12.72 -14.20
CA LYS A 248 -14.43 12.62 -15.41
C LYS A 248 -14.33 13.87 -16.28
N GLU A 249 -14.31 15.06 -15.67
CA GLU A 249 -14.14 16.35 -16.37
C GLU A 249 -12.81 16.41 -17.13
N PHE A 250 -11.73 15.88 -16.53
CA PHE A 250 -10.44 15.72 -17.23
C PHE A 250 -10.44 14.62 -18.30
N GLY A 251 -11.56 13.96 -18.57
CA GLY A 251 -11.73 12.99 -19.65
C GLY A 251 -11.05 11.65 -19.40
N PHE A 252 -10.88 11.24 -18.14
CA PHE A 252 -10.38 9.89 -17.82
C PHE A 252 -11.43 8.83 -18.11
N ASN A 253 -11.00 7.72 -18.70
CA ASN A 253 -11.84 6.55 -18.91
C ASN A 253 -11.93 5.70 -17.63
N PRO A 254 -13.12 5.51 -17.02
CA PRO A 254 -13.31 4.67 -15.82
C PRO A 254 -12.84 3.22 -15.96
N LEU A 255 -12.76 2.71 -17.19
CA LEU A 255 -12.30 1.35 -17.49
C LEU A 255 -10.78 1.16 -17.38
N ARG A 256 -10.02 2.23 -17.18
CA ARG A 256 -8.56 2.20 -17.02
C ARG A 256 -8.19 2.43 -15.57
N THR A 257 -7.20 1.70 -15.06
CA THR A 257 -6.66 1.90 -13.70
C THR A 257 -6.16 3.33 -13.46
N ASN A 258 -5.76 4.06 -14.49
CA ASN A 258 -5.40 5.48 -14.36
C ASN A 258 -6.54 6.33 -13.78
N PHE A 259 -7.82 5.95 -13.96
CA PHE A 259 -8.95 6.63 -13.35
C PHE A 259 -8.83 6.67 -11.81
N VAL A 260 -8.57 5.53 -11.18
CA VAL A 260 -8.40 5.48 -9.71
C VAL A 260 -7.10 6.13 -9.24
N VAL A 261 -6.05 6.12 -10.08
CA VAL A 261 -4.79 6.83 -9.78
C VAL A 261 -4.98 8.35 -9.85
N ALA A 262 -5.83 8.84 -10.75
CA ALA A 262 -6.15 10.26 -10.87
C ALA A 262 -6.95 10.76 -9.65
N ILE A 263 -7.95 10.00 -9.19
CA ILE A 263 -8.68 10.30 -7.96
C ILE A 263 -7.70 10.46 -6.77
N LEU A 264 -6.70 9.57 -6.66
CA LEU A 264 -5.67 9.68 -5.62
C LEU A 264 -4.89 11.00 -5.68
N VAL A 265 -4.61 11.53 -6.88
CA VAL A 265 -3.95 12.83 -7.05
C VAL A 265 -4.88 13.96 -6.64
N LEU A 266 -6.13 13.95 -7.12
CA LEU A 266 -7.09 15.04 -6.94
C LEU A 266 -7.59 15.15 -5.48
N LEU A 267 -7.55 14.05 -4.71
CA LEU A 267 -7.82 14.04 -3.28
C LEU A 267 -6.81 14.85 -2.44
N LYS A 268 -5.70 15.33 -3.02
CA LYS A 268 -4.72 16.18 -2.32
C LYS A 268 -5.18 17.64 -2.14
N GLY A 269 -6.36 17.99 -2.65
CA GLY A 269 -6.93 19.33 -2.56
C GLY A 269 -6.68 20.15 -3.82
N LYS A 270 -7.66 20.98 -4.18
CA LYS A 270 -7.73 21.74 -5.42
C LYS A 270 -6.49 22.62 -5.65
N GLU A 271 -6.17 23.47 -4.69
CA GLU A 271 -4.99 24.35 -4.70
C GLU A 271 -3.67 23.59 -4.97
N VAL A 272 -3.55 22.37 -4.42
CA VAL A 272 -2.31 21.57 -4.52
C VAL A 272 -2.11 21.04 -5.93
N TRP A 273 -3.16 20.56 -6.61
CA TRP A 273 -3.02 20.03 -7.95
C TRP A 273 -3.15 21.12 -9.03
N GLU A 274 -3.87 22.22 -8.78
CA GLU A 274 -3.94 23.37 -9.70
C GLU A 274 -2.59 24.08 -9.82
N SER A 275 -1.90 24.31 -8.70
CA SER A 275 -0.55 24.89 -8.71
C SER A 275 0.46 24.04 -9.50
N ARG A 276 0.20 22.75 -9.75
CA ARG A 276 1.05 21.93 -10.63
C ARG A 276 0.91 22.33 -12.09
N PHE A 277 -0.28 22.70 -12.54
CA PHE A 277 -0.49 23.18 -13.90
C PHE A 277 0.29 24.47 -14.17
N GLU A 278 0.34 25.40 -13.21
CA GLU A 278 1.16 26.62 -13.31
C GLU A 278 2.65 26.30 -13.45
N VAL A 279 3.14 25.26 -12.76
CA VAL A 279 4.53 24.78 -12.93
C VAL A 279 4.75 24.28 -14.35
N TYR A 280 3.78 23.53 -14.91
CA TYR A 280 3.89 22.96 -16.26
C TYR A 280 3.84 24.04 -17.35
N GLU A 281 3.04 25.08 -17.15
CA GLU A 281 2.99 26.24 -18.05
C GLU A 281 4.34 26.95 -18.18
N ARG A 282 5.11 27.06 -17.08
CA ARG A 282 6.49 27.59 -17.12
C ARG A 282 7.46 26.74 -17.94
N TRP A 283 7.09 25.49 -18.24
CA TRP A 283 7.81 24.60 -19.14
C TRP A 283 7.14 24.47 -20.52
N GLY A 284 6.26 25.41 -20.88
CA GLY A 284 5.63 25.49 -22.20
C GLY A 284 4.41 24.60 -22.39
N TRP A 285 3.92 23.93 -21.35
CA TRP A 285 2.73 23.08 -21.47
C TRP A 285 1.48 23.93 -21.33
N ASN A 286 0.64 23.99 -22.38
CA ASN A 286 -0.71 24.52 -22.22
C ASN A 286 -1.59 23.55 -21.42
N HIS A 287 -2.75 24.05 -20.97
CA HIS A 287 -3.67 23.29 -20.12
C HIS A 287 -4.07 21.93 -20.72
N GLU A 288 -4.46 21.89 -22.00
CA GLU A 288 -4.90 20.64 -22.65
C GLU A 288 -3.74 19.63 -22.79
N MET A 289 -2.52 20.11 -23.08
CA MET A 289 -1.34 19.25 -23.12
C MET A 289 -1.06 18.63 -21.75
N ALA A 290 -1.13 19.44 -20.69
CA ALA A 290 -0.94 18.96 -19.32
C ALA A 290 -2.04 17.97 -18.90
N VAL A 291 -3.31 18.21 -19.26
CA VAL A 291 -4.42 17.29 -19.02
C VAL A 291 -4.24 15.98 -19.80
N ARG A 292 -3.76 16.04 -21.04
CA ARG A 292 -3.43 14.84 -21.84
C ARG A 292 -2.30 14.03 -21.21
N ALA A 293 -1.23 14.70 -20.75
CA ALA A 293 -0.15 14.05 -20.02
C ALA A 293 -0.69 13.40 -18.73
N PHE A 294 -1.52 14.13 -17.98
CA PHE A 294 -2.15 13.63 -16.75
C PHE A 294 -2.99 12.38 -17.00
N ARG A 295 -3.81 12.35 -18.06
CA ARG A 295 -4.57 11.17 -18.49
C ARG A 295 -3.69 9.95 -18.77
N LYS A 296 -2.57 10.15 -19.46
CA LYS A 296 -1.62 9.09 -19.80
C LYS A 296 -0.93 8.53 -18.57
N PHE A 297 -0.55 9.39 -17.63
CA PHE A 297 0.20 8.95 -16.46
C PHE A 297 -0.02 9.86 -15.23
N PRO A 298 -1.03 9.63 -14.38
CA PRO A 298 -1.36 10.54 -13.30
C PRO A 298 -0.26 10.78 -12.26
N ASN A 299 0.64 9.81 -12.06
CA ASN A 299 1.57 9.84 -10.94
C ASN A 299 2.61 10.97 -11.01
N PHE A 300 2.90 11.55 -12.18
CA PHE A 300 3.88 12.64 -12.23
C PHE A 300 3.40 13.91 -11.52
N MET A 301 2.08 14.12 -11.40
CA MET A 301 1.53 15.23 -10.62
C MET A 301 1.84 15.15 -9.12
N LYS A 302 2.32 13.99 -8.63
CA LYS A 302 2.77 13.82 -7.25
C LYS A 302 4.17 14.36 -7.00
N LEU A 303 4.93 14.67 -8.05
CA LEU A 303 6.26 15.27 -7.89
C LEU A 303 6.11 16.67 -7.28
N SER A 304 7.03 17.01 -6.37
CA SER A 304 7.15 18.40 -5.93
C SER A 304 7.61 19.28 -7.08
N GLU A 305 7.23 20.54 -7.06
CA GLU A 305 7.71 21.55 -8.02
C GLU A 305 9.23 21.52 -8.14
N LYS A 306 9.96 21.57 -7.02
CA LYS A 306 11.43 21.52 -7.00
C LYS A 306 11.99 20.32 -7.77
N LEU A 307 11.39 19.13 -7.60
CA LEU A 307 11.87 17.92 -8.25
C LEU A 307 11.50 17.90 -9.74
N PHE A 308 10.28 18.33 -10.10
CA PHE A 308 9.84 18.43 -11.49
C PHE A 308 10.73 19.43 -12.25
N THR A 309 10.90 20.65 -11.74
CA THR A 309 11.74 21.69 -12.33
C THR A 309 13.18 21.25 -12.52
N ARG A 310 13.78 20.56 -11.53
CA ARG A 310 15.16 20.03 -11.66
C ARG A 310 15.26 19.02 -12.80
N LYS A 311 14.27 18.12 -12.95
CA LYS A 311 14.24 17.13 -14.03
C LYS A 311 14.05 17.79 -15.39
N MET A 312 13.13 18.74 -15.47
CA MET A 312 12.87 19.48 -16.71
C MET A 312 14.06 20.34 -17.13
N SER A 313 14.75 21.00 -16.19
CA SER A 313 15.96 21.77 -16.49
C SER A 313 17.02 20.91 -17.15
N PHE A 314 17.27 19.72 -16.61
CA PHE A 314 18.22 18.80 -17.24
C PHE A 314 17.74 18.33 -18.62
N LEU A 315 16.49 17.86 -18.73
CA LEU A 315 15.99 17.29 -19.99
C LEU A 315 15.89 18.33 -21.11
N VAL A 316 15.36 19.51 -20.80
CA VAL A 316 15.08 20.57 -21.78
C VAL A 316 16.29 21.48 -21.97
N ASN A 317 16.85 22.05 -20.90
CA ASN A 317 17.92 23.04 -21.02
C ASN A 317 19.28 22.37 -21.25
N ASP A 318 19.63 21.38 -20.42
CA ASP A 318 20.98 20.79 -20.49
C ASP A 318 21.12 19.84 -21.68
N VAL A 319 20.11 19.00 -21.94
CA VAL A 319 20.17 17.98 -23.00
C VAL A 319 19.54 18.46 -24.32
N GLY A 320 18.63 19.44 -24.28
CA GLY A 320 18.00 20.02 -25.48
C GLY A 320 16.82 19.22 -26.02
N TRP A 321 16.12 18.43 -25.18
CA TRP A 321 14.93 17.72 -25.63
C TRP A 321 13.68 18.61 -25.62
N PRO A 322 12.78 18.49 -26.60
CA PRO A 322 11.51 19.22 -26.60
C PRO A 322 10.67 18.91 -25.35
N SER A 323 10.09 19.96 -24.76
CA SER A 323 9.25 19.82 -23.57
C SER A 323 7.94 19.06 -23.89
N GLU A 324 7.46 19.21 -25.11
CA GLU A 324 6.27 18.58 -25.66
C GLU A 324 6.42 17.06 -25.75
N ASP A 325 7.63 16.58 -26.11
CA ASP A 325 7.91 15.15 -26.13
C ASP A 325 7.82 14.56 -24.70
N ILE A 326 8.23 15.33 -23.69
CA ILE A 326 8.12 14.93 -22.28
C ILE A 326 6.65 14.85 -21.87
N ALA A 327 5.82 15.79 -22.33
CA ALA A 327 4.37 15.76 -22.12
C ALA A 327 3.69 14.58 -22.83
N GLU A 328 4.22 14.18 -23.99
CA GLU A 328 3.74 13.04 -24.75
C GLU A 328 4.08 11.70 -24.05
N TYR A 329 5.21 11.67 -23.34
CA TYR A 329 5.70 10.52 -22.56
C TYR A 329 6.08 10.84 -21.10
N PRO A 330 5.11 11.19 -20.24
CA PRO A 330 5.34 11.69 -18.88
C PRO A 330 5.95 10.66 -17.91
N LEU A 331 6.05 9.39 -18.29
CA LEU A 331 6.75 8.38 -17.48
C LEU A 331 8.25 8.68 -17.36
N VAL A 332 8.86 9.38 -18.32
CA VAL A 332 10.31 9.68 -18.32
C VAL A 332 10.76 10.40 -17.04
N ILE A 333 9.95 11.36 -16.56
CA ILE A 333 10.27 12.15 -15.35
C ILE A 333 10.09 11.36 -14.06
N MET A 334 9.51 10.15 -14.09
CA MET A 334 9.38 9.31 -12.90
C MET A 334 10.63 8.51 -12.56
N TYR A 335 11.55 8.32 -13.50
CA TYR A 335 12.80 7.63 -13.22
C TYR A 335 13.71 8.47 -12.32
N ASN A 336 14.66 7.84 -11.63
CA ASN A 336 15.60 8.59 -10.81
C ASN A 336 16.44 9.53 -11.69
N LEU A 337 16.60 10.79 -11.26
CA LEU A 337 17.32 11.80 -12.02
C LEU A 337 18.81 11.42 -12.15
N GLU A 338 19.47 11.19 -11.02
CA GLU A 338 20.93 10.97 -10.95
C GLU A 338 21.35 9.62 -11.50
N THR A 339 20.60 8.56 -11.17
CA THR A 339 21.04 7.19 -11.48
C THR A 339 20.48 6.65 -12.79
N ARG A 340 19.51 7.34 -13.42
CA ARG A 340 18.90 6.83 -14.66
C ARG A 340 18.70 7.87 -15.75
N ILE A 341 18.15 9.04 -15.44
CA ILE A 341 17.89 10.06 -16.45
C ILE A 341 19.22 10.66 -16.92
N ILE A 342 20.02 11.22 -16.02
CA ILE A 342 21.29 11.91 -16.37
C ILE A 342 22.23 10.99 -17.17
N PRO A 343 22.61 9.79 -16.67
CA PRO A 343 23.56 8.93 -17.37
C PRO A 343 23.11 8.56 -18.78
N ARG A 344 21.82 8.24 -18.94
CA ARG A 344 21.30 7.72 -20.20
C ARG A 344 21.14 8.82 -21.23
N PHE A 345 20.56 9.95 -20.83
CA PHE A 345 20.37 11.08 -21.73
C PHE A 345 21.70 11.69 -22.17
N SER A 346 22.69 11.76 -21.27
CA SER A 346 24.05 12.19 -21.60
C SER A 346 24.70 11.32 -22.68
N VAL A 347 24.65 10.00 -22.53
CA VAL A 347 25.16 9.05 -23.54
C VAL A 347 24.42 9.23 -24.87
N ILE A 348 23.08 9.28 -24.85
CA ILE A 348 22.30 9.46 -26.07
C ILE A 348 22.61 10.80 -26.75
N LYS A 349 22.85 11.87 -25.99
CA LYS A 349 23.20 13.19 -26.53
C LYS A 349 24.52 13.14 -27.29
N ILE A 350 25.57 12.55 -26.70
CA ILE A 350 26.89 12.37 -27.35
C ILE A 350 26.75 11.52 -28.62
N LEU A 351 26.06 10.39 -28.53
CA LEU A 351 25.91 9.52 -29.69
C LEU A 351 25.14 10.21 -30.83
N LYS A 352 24.11 11.01 -30.51
CA LYS A 352 23.41 11.84 -31.50
C LYS A 352 24.32 12.90 -32.11
N SER A 353 25.14 13.60 -31.31
CA SER A 353 26.03 14.64 -31.82
C SER A 353 27.13 14.10 -32.74
N LYS A 354 27.55 12.84 -32.54
CA LYS A 354 28.51 12.14 -33.43
C LYS A 354 27.85 11.42 -34.61
N GLY A 355 26.53 11.54 -34.79
CA GLY A 355 25.81 10.89 -35.89
C GLY A 355 25.70 9.36 -35.79
N LEU A 356 25.92 8.79 -34.61
CA LEU A 356 25.95 7.33 -34.36
C LEU A 356 24.56 6.73 -34.07
N LEU A 357 23.53 7.57 -33.98
CA LEU A 357 22.14 7.16 -33.74
C LEU A 357 21.19 7.70 -34.80
N GLY A 358 20.12 6.94 -35.06
CA GLY A 358 19.03 7.38 -35.93
C GLY A 358 18.32 8.62 -35.38
N LYS A 359 17.80 9.45 -36.30
CA LYS A 359 17.14 10.73 -35.98
C LYS A 359 15.90 10.58 -35.08
N ASN A 360 15.21 9.42 -35.12
CA ASN A 360 13.91 9.20 -34.48
C ASN A 360 13.96 8.32 -33.21
N LEU A 361 15.02 8.40 -32.40
CA LEU A 361 15.08 7.65 -31.14
C LEU A 361 14.13 8.27 -30.10
N HIS A 362 13.13 7.50 -29.63
CA HIS A 362 12.16 7.95 -28.62
C HIS A 362 12.63 7.59 -27.21
N PHE A 363 12.19 8.32 -26.17
CA PHE A 363 12.59 8.08 -24.77
C PHE A 363 12.42 6.63 -24.34
N ARG A 364 11.28 6.04 -24.71
CA ARG A 364 10.90 4.65 -24.39
C ARG A 364 11.99 3.64 -24.78
N ASP A 365 12.72 3.89 -25.87
CA ASP A 365 13.66 2.94 -26.44
C ASP A 365 14.91 2.74 -25.58
N PHE A 366 15.24 3.73 -24.74
CA PHE A 366 16.45 3.72 -23.94
C PHE A 366 16.22 3.96 -22.45
N ILE A 367 15.16 4.66 -22.04
CA ILE A 367 14.92 4.92 -20.61
C ILE A 367 14.31 3.70 -19.90
N CYS A 368 13.49 2.91 -20.59
CA CYS A 368 12.74 1.81 -20.00
C CYS A 368 13.51 0.49 -19.96
N ILE A 369 14.52 0.31 -20.81
CA ILE A 369 15.29 -0.92 -20.88
C ILE A 369 16.14 -1.15 -19.64
N THR A 370 16.51 -2.40 -19.37
CA THR A 370 17.38 -2.77 -18.24
C THR A 370 18.73 -2.06 -18.34
N GLU A 371 19.43 -1.95 -17.21
CA GLU A 371 20.78 -1.39 -17.21
C GLU A 371 21.73 -2.16 -18.11
N LYS A 372 21.75 -3.49 -18.01
CA LYS A 372 22.52 -4.38 -18.89
C LYS A 372 22.26 -4.06 -20.38
N ASN A 373 20.99 -4.04 -20.78
CA ASN A 373 20.63 -3.79 -22.18
C ASN A 373 20.99 -2.38 -22.62
N PHE A 374 20.93 -1.39 -21.73
CA PHE A 374 21.35 -0.02 -22.04
C PHE A 374 22.85 0.04 -22.28
N LEU A 375 23.65 -0.55 -21.38
CA LEU A 375 25.11 -0.60 -21.50
C LEU A 375 25.54 -1.30 -22.78
N GLU A 376 24.99 -2.48 -23.06
CA GLU A 376 25.32 -3.24 -24.28
C GLU A 376 24.98 -2.45 -25.56
N LYS A 377 23.77 -1.87 -25.63
CA LYS A 377 23.29 -1.21 -26.86
C LYS A 377 23.90 0.16 -27.11
N PHE A 378 24.13 0.94 -26.05
CA PHE A 378 24.47 2.37 -26.16
C PHE A 378 25.82 2.74 -25.57
N VAL A 379 26.49 1.86 -24.81
CA VAL A 379 27.80 2.17 -24.22
C VAL A 379 28.87 1.27 -24.83
N VAL A 380 28.81 -0.04 -24.58
CA VAL A 380 29.80 -1.03 -25.04
C VAL A 380 29.90 -1.07 -26.55
N LYS A 381 28.76 -1.04 -27.26
CA LYS A 381 28.72 -1.05 -28.73
C LYS A 381 29.56 0.07 -29.36
N PHE A 382 29.60 1.25 -28.74
CA PHE A 382 30.27 2.44 -29.26
C PHE A 382 31.57 2.75 -28.51
N GLN A 383 32.01 1.89 -27.59
CA GLN A 383 33.18 2.15 -26.74
C GLN A 383 34.47 2.21 -27.56
N LYS A 384 34.56 1.46 -28.67
CA LYS A 384 35.72 1.52 -29.56
C LYS A 384 35.84 2.89 -30.23
N ASP A 385 34.71 3.47 -30.65
CA ASP A 385 34.66 4.78 -31.31
C ASP A 385 34.72 5.93 -30.30
N LEU A 386 34.18 5.72 -29.09
CA LEU A 386 34.09 6.70 -28.00
C LEU A 386 34.57 6.08 -26.67
N PRO A 387 35.89 6.00 -26.43
CA PRO A 387 36.45 5.34 -25.24
C PRO A 387 36.00 5.92 -23.89
N LEU A 388 35.64 7.21 -23.85
CA LEU A 388 35.21 7.92 -22.63
C LEU A 388 33.71 7.73 -22.32
N LEU A 389 32.93 7.08 -23.19
CA LEU A 389 31.49 6.91 -23.01
C LEU A 389 31.11 6.14 -21.72
N PRO A 390 31.86 5.10 -21.29
CA PRO A 390 31.63 4.46 -20.00
C PRO A 390 31.83 5.40 -18.80
N ASP A 391 32.80 6.33 -18.88
CA ASP A 391 33.05 7.31 -17.81
C ASP A 391 31.97 8.38 -17.73
N VAL A 392 31.43 8.78 -18.89
CA VAL A 392 30.23 9.64 -18.94
C VAL A 392 29.03 8.93 -18.31
N TYR A 393 28.80 7.65 -18.64
CA TYR A 393 27.71 6.88 -18.03
C TYR A 393 27.87 6.76 -16.51
N ARG A 394 29.09 6.57 -16.02
CA ARG A 394 29.38 6.53 -14.57
C ARG A 394 29.29 7.90 -13.89
N GLY A 395 29.15 8.99 -14.64
CA GLY A 395 29.16 10.35 -14.11
C GLY A 395 30.53 10.83 -13.67
N VAL A 396 31.61 10.16 -14.11
CA VAL A 396 33.00 10.57 -13.83
C VAL A 396 33.38 11.77 -14.69
N ILE A 397 32.83 11.85 -15.91
CA ILE A 397 33.07 12.93 -16.85
C ILE A 397 31.73 13.57 -17.22
N ASN A 398 31.67 14.91 -17.20
CA ASN A 398 30.51 15.62 -17.69
C ASN A 398 30.39 15.43 -19.21
N HIS A 399 29.21 15.05 -19.69
CA HIS A 399 28.95 14.84 -21.10
C HIS A 399 29.30 16.03 -22.00
N SER A 400 29.24 17.26 -21.49
CA SER A 400 29.69 18.48 -22.19
C SER A 400 31.17 18.48 -22.55
N ASN A 401 31.99 17.67 -21.87
CA ASN A 401 33.43 17.55 -22.12
C ASN A 401 33.77 16.52 -23.21
N VAL A 402 32.78 15.77 -23.71
CA VAL A 402 32.95 14.68 -24.69
C VAL A 402 32.20 14.95 -26.00
N MET A 403 31.23 15.87 -25.98
CA MET A 403 30.58 16.40 -27.18
C MET A 403 31.58 17.18 -28.03
#